data_AF-A0A7C2V9H4-F1
#
_entry.id   AF-A0A7C2V9H4-F1
#
_cell.length_a   1.000
_cell.length_b   1.000
_cell.length_c   1.000
_cell.angle_alpha   90.00
_cell.angle_beta   90.00
_cell.angle_gamma   90.00
#
_symmetry.space_group_name_H-M   'P 1'
#
loop_
_entity.id
_entity.type
_entity.pdbx_description
1 polymer ?
#
loop_
_entity_poly.entity_id
_entity_poly.type
_entity_poly.pdbx_seq_one_letter_code
_entity_poly.pdbx_strand_id
1 'polypeptide(L)'
;MLRHRHEQGQVAQRVSDEQERNKGFHQLIPRHRHPPSLQCQNSQDGAVRLKRKFPPFDSAETLPSRREGGHLVVGDRGNKTSDFIWCWVVFSFGTAVLVIVSFLWGSGAEGKPKIVTVALPNTTVQFDLVFVPEGEFVVRHPTKGTLRRVKVRSFWLGKTEVTWDEYDVFLYRLDLPPDADESADAIARPSRPYGAPDRGWGHSGYPAIGMTYHAAEQYCRWLSLKTGKKFRLPTEVEWEYACRAGELSGDVIKDKAWLDAHAWFADNSDGKTHPVGKKRPNAWGLYDMLGNVAEWCQSVDGKPVVCGGSFKDPAEKVHPAAREFPSPDWNATDPQFPKSRWWHPDAPFVGFRVLCESPIAASSLPSPSIWMLMALVPSSLPR
;
A
#
# COMPACT_ATOMS: atom_id res chain seq x y z
N MET A 1 48.50 24.32 -25.71
CA MET A 1 48.05 23.34 -26.73
C MET A 1 48.90 22.08 -26.84
N LEU A 2 50.22 22.08 -26.58
CA LEU A 2 51.04 20.86 -26.66
C LEU A 2 50.90 19.89 -25.46
N ARG A 3 50.59 20.36 -24.24
CA ARG A 3 50.31 19.46 -23.10
C ARG A 3 48.99 18.69 -23.22
N HIS A 4 47.98 19.29 -23.84
CA HIS A 4 46.66 18.68 -23.95
C HIS A 4 46.58 17.55 -24.99
N ARG A 5 47.44 17.60 -26.04
CA ARG A 5 47.59 16.47 -26.98
C ARG A 5 48.33 15.27 -26.37
N HIS A 6 49.21 15.51 -25.39
CA HIS A 6 50.00 14.44 -24.77
C HIS A 6 49.17 13.63 -23.76
N GLU A 7 48.21 14.27 -23.08
CA GLU A 7 47.25 13.61 -22.18
C GLU A 7 46.19 12.81 -22.95
N GLN A 8 45.68 13.33 -24.07
CA GLN A 8 44.71 12.58 -24.90
C GLN A 8 45.34 11.34 -25.56
N GLY A 9 46.63 11.39 -25.90
CA GLY A 9 47.36 10.21 -26.40
C GLY A 9 47.53 9.11 -25.35
N GLN A 10 47.76 9.46 -24.09
CA GLN A 10 47.93 8.48 -22.99
C GLN A 10 46.61 7.83 -22.57
N VAL A 11 45.48 8.54 -22.69
CA VAL A 11 44.14 7.99 -22.41
C VAL A 11 43.72 7.00 -23.50
N ALA A 12 44.00 7.30 -24.77
CA ALA A 12 43.68 6.40 -25.89
C ALA A 12 44.45 5.06 -25.81
N GLN A 13 45.71 5.10 -25.37
CA GLN A 13 46.55 3.91 -25.23
C GLN A 13 46.12 3.01 -24.06
N ARG A 14 45.61 3.58 -22.95
CA ARG A 14 45.07 2.79 -21.83
C ARG A 14 43.78 2.06 -22.19
N VAL A 15 42.93 2.67 -23.02
CA VAL A 15 41.67 2.06 -23.47
C VAL A 15 41.93 0.89 -24.44
N SER A 16 42.94 0.99 -25.31
CA SER A 16 43.32 -0.12 -26.21
C SER A 16 43.89 -1.32 -25.45
N ASP A 17 44.73 -1.08 -24.43
CA ASP A 17 45.35 -2.15 -23.64
C ASP A 17 44.33 -2.89 -22.73
N GLU A 18 43.26 -2.20 -22.33
CA GLU A 18 42.16 -2.77 -21.55
C GLU A 18 41.18 -3.57 -22.44
N GLN A 19 40.97 -3.15 -23.69
CA GLN A 19 40.23 -3.93 -24.68
C GLN A 19 40.97 -5.21 -25.13
N GLU A 20 42.30 -5.22 -25.18
CA GLU A 20 43.07 -6.43 -25.48
C GLU A 20 43.04 -7.44 -24.31
N ARG A 21 43.09 -6.97 -23.05
CA ARG A 21 42.91 -7.85 -21.87
C ARG A 21 41.55 -8.53 -21.83
N ASN A 22 40.49 -7.87 -22.28
CA ASN A 22 39.14 -8.46 -22.35
C ASN A 22 38.95 -9.45 -23.50
N LYS A 23 39.81 -9.48 -24.52
CA LYS A 23 39.77 -10.50 -25.57
C LYS A 23 40.34 -11.86 -25.12
N GLY A 24 41.17 -11.88 -24.07
CA GLY A 24 41.77 -13.10 -23.51
C GLY A 24 40.84 -13.93 -22.61
N PHE A 25 39.72 -13.39 -22.15
CA PHE A 25 38.82 -14.07 -21.20
C PHE A 25 37.76 -14.97 -21.85
N HIS A 26 37.65 -14.97 -23.19
CA HIS A 26 36.65 -15.77 -23.92
C HIS A 26 37.09 -17.19 -24.33
N GLN A 27 38.23 -17.70 -23.84
CA GLN A 27 38.77 -19.01 -24.26
C GLN A 27 38.76 -20.13 -23.20
N LEU A 28 37.99 -20.04 -22.11
CA LEU A 28 37.86 -21.13 -21.15
C LEU A 28 36.39 -21.38 -20.73
N ILE A 29 35.63 -22.05 -21.59
CA ILE A 29 34.36 -22.72 -21.21
C ILE A 29 34.39 -24.15 -21.77
N PRO A 30 34.34 -25.20 -20.94
CA PRO A 30 34.25 -26.58 -21.40
C PRO A 30 32.91 -26.85 -22.09
N ARG A 31 32.95 -27.51 -23.27
CA ARG A 31 31.76 -27.95 -24.01
C ARG A 31 31.03 -29.08 -23.25
N HIS A 32 29.86 -28.80 -22.68
CA HIS A 32 28.92 -29.83 -22.25
C HIS A 32 28.03 -30.29 -23.41
N ARG A 33 27.87 -31.61 -23.54
CA ARG A 33 27.06 -32.30 -24.57
C ARG A 33 25.56 -32.05 -24.37
N HIS A 34 24.84 -31.84 -25.47
CA HIS A 34 23.37 -31.78 -25.52
C HIS A 34 22.72 -33.15 -25.27
N PRO A 35 21.59 -33.22 -24.52
CA PRO A 35 20.61 -34.29 -24.65
C PRO A 35 19.57 -33.97 -25.75
N PRO A 36 18.87 -34.99 -26.30
CA PRO A 36 18.14 -34.86 -27.55
C PRO A 36 16.81 -34.10 -27.44
N SER A 37 16.47 -33.46 -28.55
CA SER A 37 15.27 -32.68 -28.85
C SER A 37 13.97 -33.49 -28.78
N LEU A 38 12.98 -33.00 -28.04
CA LEU A 38 11.58 -33.35 -28.22
C LEU A 38 10.92 -32.30 -29.12
N GLN A 39 10.62 -32.69 -30.35
CA GLN A 39 9.77 -31.95 -31.28
C GLN A 39 8.32 -32.00 -30.78
N CYS A 40 7.70 -30.85 -30.53
CA CYS A 40 6.25 -30.75 -30.42
C CYS A 40 5.71 -30.37 -31.81
N GLN A 41 5.07 -31.34 -32.46
CA GLN A 41 4.30 -31.13 -33.69
C GLN A 41 3.00 -30.39 -33.36
N ASN A 42 2.70 -29.35 -34.13
CA ASN A 42 1.35 -28.81 -34.26
C ASN A 42 0.49 -29.85 -34.99
N SER A 43 -0.65 -30.24 -34.40
CA SER A 43 -1.78 -30.78 -35.15
C SER A 43 -3.07 -30.09 -34.71
N GLN A 44 -3.73 -29.50 -35.70
CA GLN A 44 -5.16 -29.20 -35.64
C GLN A 44 -5.93 -30.52 -35.74
N ASP A 45 -6.94 -30.72 -34.88
CA ASP A 45 -8.28 -31.17 -35.25
C ASP A 45 -9.08 -31.69 -34.03
N GLY A 46 -10.40 -31.45 -34.07
CA GLY A 46 -11.37 -32.38 -33.49
C GLY A 46 -12.06 -31.95 -32.19
N ALA A 47 -13.24 -31.33 -32.32
CA ALA A 47 -14.19 -31.11 -31.24
C ALA A 47 -14.79 -32.42 -30.69
N VAL A 48 -14.94 -32.54 -29.37
CA VAL A 48 -15.99 -33.37 -28.74
C VAL A 48 -16.65 -32.61 -27.59
N ARG A 49 -17.98 -32.58 -27.67
CA ARG A 49 -18.97 -31.85 -26.88
C ARG A 49 -19.46 -32.75 -25.75
N LEU A 50 -19.42 -32.30 -24.50
CA LEU A 50 -20.24 -32.87 -23.42
C LEU A 50 -21.03 -31.77 -22.71
N LYS A 51 -22.33 -31.75 -23.03
CA LYS A 51 -23.37 -30.93 -22.42
C LYS A 51 -23.69 -31.45 -21.02
N ARG A 52 -23.81 -30.58 -20.02
CA ARG A 52 -24.73 -30.79 -18.89
C ARG A 52 -25.76 -29.66 -18.90
N LYS A 53 -27.02 -30.07 -19.11
CA LYS A 53 -28.25 -29.27 -19.13
C LYS A 53 -28.67 -28.91 -17.71
N PHE A 54 -29.15 -27.68 -17.51
CA PHE A 54 -30.33 -27.36 -16.69
C PHE A 54 -31.11 -26.21 -17.38
N PRO A 55 -32.45 -26.14 -17.22
CA PRO A 55 -33.38 -25.60 -18.23
C PRO A 55 -33.59 -24.08 -18.16
N PRO A 56 -34.13 -23.45 -19.24
CA PRO A 56 -34.52 -22.04 -19.26
C PRO A 56 -35.95 -21.85 -18.73
N PHE A 57 -36.23 -20.69 -18.16
CA PHE A 57 -37.59 -20.21 -17.95
C PHE A 57 -37.75 -18.88 -18.70
N ASP A 58 -38.52 -18.92 -19.79
CA ASP A 58 -39.20 -17.77 -20.38
C ASP A 58 -40.16 -17.19 -19.33
N SER A 59 -40.43 -15.90 -19.20
CA SER A 59 -41.15 -15.11 -20.21
C SER A 59 -41.17 -13.63 -19.80
N ALA A 60 -41.37 -12.80 -20.82
CA ALA A 60 -41.70 -11.39 -20.83
C ALA A 60 -42.59 -10.86 -19.69
N GLU A 61 -42.34 -9.61 -19.28
CA GLU A 61 -43.41 -8.61 -19.18
C GLU A 61 -42.85 -7.19 -19.39
N THR A 62 -43.11 -6.69 -20.60
CA THR A 62 -43.02 -5.28 -21.01
C THR A 62 -44.18 -4.49 -20.42
N LEU A 63 -43.90 -3.42 -19.68
CA LEU A 63 -44.91 -2.43 -19.29
C LEU A 63 -44.86 -1.21 -20.24
N PRO A 64 -46.01 -0.75 -20.76
CA PRO A 64 -46.06 0.29 -21.79
C PRO A 64 -46.06 1.70 -21.19
N SER A 65 -45.34 2.60 -21.86
CA SER A 65 -45.49 4.05 -21.76
C SER A 65 -46.84 4.49 -22.34
N ARG A 66 -47.66 5.21 -21.57
CA ARG A 66 -48.82 5.94 -22.09
C ARG A 66 -48.62 7.44 -21.91
N ARG A 67 -48.54 8.14 -23.05
CA ARG A 67 -48.80 9.58 -23.18
C ARG A 67 -50.31 9.78 -23.12
N GLU A 68 -50.75 10.82 -22.42
CA GLU A 68 -51.93 11.59 -22.79
C GLU A 68 -51.67 13.05 -22.39
N GLY A 69 -51.78 13.94 -23.38
CA GLY A 69 -51.74 15.38 -23.18
C GLY A 69 -53.12 15.92 -22.80
N GLY A 70 -53.12 17.05 -22.13
CA GLY A 70 -54.32 17.84 -21.82
C GLY A 70 -53.90 19.25 -21.43
N HIS A 71 -54.32 20.21 -22.23
CA HIS A 71 -53.95 21.62 -22.26
C HIS A 71 -54.56 22.44 -21.10
N LEU A 72 -53.75 23.41 -20.62
CA LEU A 72 -54.07 24.83 -20.30
C LEU A 72 -55.42 25.21 -19.65
N VAL A 73 -55.37 25.88 -18.49
CA VAL A 73 -55.87 27.27 -18.31
C VAL A 73 -55.03 28.00 -17.25
N VAL A 74 -54.66 29.23 -17.60
CA VAL A 74 -53.94 30.27 -16.85
C VAL A 74 -54.86 30.97 -15.84
N GLY A 75 -54.35 31.28 -14.65
CA GLY A 75 -54.98 32.17 -13.67
C GLY A 75 -53.93 32.81 -12.78
N ASP A 76 -53.65 34.07 -13.07
CA ASP A 76 -52.59 34.95 -12.58
C ASP A 76 -52.91 35.61 -11.21
N ARG A 77 -51.85 36.16 -10.59
CA ARG A 77 -51.77 37.10 -9.45
C ARG A 77 -51.84 36.47 -8.05
N GLY A 78 -50.97 36.75 -7.09
CA GLY A 78 -49.97 37.81 -6.93
C GLY A 78 -49.86 38.14 -5.43
N ASN A 79 -48.67 38.59 -5.01
CA ASN A 79 -48.31 39.21 -3.73
C ASN A 79 -48.01 38.35 -2.47
N LYS A 80 -46.69 38.28 -2.22
CA LYS A 80 -45.97 38.58 -0.96
C LYS A 80 -46.83 39.31 0.09
N THR A 81 -46.75 38.91 1.36
CA THR A 81 -45.78 39.36 2.37
C THR A 81 -45.98 38.58 3.67
N SER A 82 -44.88 38.50 4.42
CA SER A 82 -44.71 38.04 5.79
C SER A 82 -45.76 38.55 6.76
N ASP A 83 -46.17 37.70 7.72
CA ASP A 83 -46.27 38.13 9.12
C ASP A 83 -46.16 36.92 10.07
N PHE A 84 -45.15 37.02 10.93
CA PHE A 84 -44.86 36.14 12.05
C PHE A 84 -45.81 36.46 13.20
N ILE A 85 -46.68 35.52 13.57
CA ILE A 85 -47.42 35.56 14.84
C ILE A 85 -47.31 34.17 15.48
N TRP A 86 -46.36 33.99 16.39
CA TRP A 86 -46.35 32.85 17.31
C TRP A 86 -47.05 33.26 18.60
N CYS A 87 -48.30 32.82 18.72
CA CYS A 87 -49.11 32.98 19.93
C CYS A 87 -48.66 31.93 20.97
N TRP A 88 -48.27 32.39 22.15
CA TRP A 88 -48.09 31.54 23.32
C TRP A 88 -49.46 31.10 23.83
N VAL A 89 -49.71 29.79 23.85
CA VAL A 89 -50.78 29.21 24.68
C VAL A 89 -50.16 28.11 25.52
N VAL A 90 -50.06 28.41 26.82
CA VAL A 90 -49.79 27.47 27.90
C VAL A 90 -50.99 26.54 28.03
N PHE A 91 -50.77 25.22 27.97
CA PHE A 91 -51.76 24.23 28.41
C PHE A 91 -51.12 23.17 29.30
N SER A 92 -51.90 22.83 30.32
CA SER A 92 -51.59 22.09 31.53
C SER A 92 -51.18 20.62 31.34
N PHE A 93 -50.36 20.18 32.30
CA PHE A 93 -50.28 18.85 32.91
C PHE A 93 -51.09 17.72 32.25
N GLY A 94 -50.38 16.88 31.50
CA GLY A 94 -50.77 15.52 31.16
C GLY A 94 -49.52 14.66 31.09
N THR A 95 -49.41 13.66 31.97
CA THR A 95 -48.31 12.70 32.04
C THR A 95 -48.17 11.92 30.73
N ALA A 96 -47.27 12.35 29.85
CA ALA A 96 -46.85 11.60 28.69
C ALA A 96 -45.61 10.76 29.06
N VAL A 97 -45.77 9.44 29.09
CA VAL A 97 -44.66 8.49 29.14
C VAL A 97 -43.90 8.62 27.81
N LEU A 98 -42.83 9.41 27.85
CA LEU A 98 -41.86 9.54 26.78
C LEU A 98 -41.03 8.24 26.74
N VAL A 99 -41.45 7.29 25.89
CA VAL A 99 -40.56 6.19 25.48
C VAL A 99 -39.51 6.80 24.56
N ILE A 100 -38.43 7.29 25.17
CA ILE A 100 -37.21 7.65 24.45
C ILE A 100 -36.62 6.33 23.97
N VAL A 101 -36.93 5.95 22.73
CA VAL A 101 -36.11 4.98 22.00
C VAL A 101 -34.83 5.74 21.69
N SER A 102 -33.87 5.67 22.62
CA SER A 102 -32.50 6.06 22.36
C SER A 102 -32.00 5.16 21.24
N PHE A 103 -32.07 5.66 20.00
CA PHE A 103 -31.20 5.19 18.95
C PHE A 103 -29.79 5.40 19.49
N LEU A 104 -29.19 4.30 19.95
CA LEU A 104 -27.76 4.17 20.14
C LEU A 104 -27.14 4.35 18.76
N TRP A 105 -26.95 5.61 18.37
CA TRP A 105 -25.93 5.96 17.41
C TRP A 105 -24.63 5.46 18.03
N GLY A 106 -24.11 4.35 17.51
CA GLY A 106 -22.82 3.81 17.92
C GLY A 106 -21.81 4.93 17.72
N SER A 107 -21.40 5.55 18.83
CA SER A 107 -20.32 6.52 18.83
C SER A 107 -19.11 5.85 18.20
N GLY A 108 -18.64 6.43 17.10
CA GLY A 108 -17.34 6.11 16.54
C GLY A 108 -16.31 6.17 17.66
N ALA A 109 -15.41 5.20 17.68
CA ALA A 109 -14.42 5.04 18.73
C ALA A 109 -13.52 6.29 18.83
N GLU A 110 -13.91 7.26 19.67
CA GLU A 110 -13.02 8.32 20.17
C GLU A 110 -12.05 7.71 21.18
N GLY A 111 -11.06 7.01 20.66
CA GLY A 111 -9.89 6.57 21.40
C GLY A 111 -8.65 7.04 20.67
N LYS A 112 -7.62 7.47 21.40
CA LYS A 112 -6.29 7.73 20.81
C LYS A 112 -5.88 6.53 19.94
N PRO A 113 -5.23 6.74 18.78
CA PRO A 113 -4.74 5.67 17.92
C PRO A 113 -3.96 4.65 18.75
N LYS A 114 -4.34 3.37 18.64
CA LYS A 114 -3.56 2.30 19.26
C LYS A 114 -2.36 2.03 18.35
N ILE A 115 -1.18 2.37 18.85
CA ILE A 115 0.09 2.25 18.11
C ILE A 115 0.97 1.22 18.83
N VAL A 116 1.68 0.40 18.05
CA VAL A 116 2.73 -0.48 18.56
C VAL A 116 3.98 -0.36 17.70
N THR A 117 5.12 -0.22 18.36
CA THR A 117 6.42 -0.12 17.69
C THR A 117 7.01 -1.53 17.52
N VAL A 118 7.52 -1.81 16.32
CA VAL A 118 8.22 -3.03 15.97
C VAL A 118 9.68 -2.67 15.72
N ALA A 119 10.58 -3.25 16.51
CA ALA A 119 12.01 -3.16 16.28
C ALA A 119 12.47 -4.28 15.33
N LEU A 120 13.30 -3.94 14.35
CA LEU A 120 13.93 -4.92 13.47
C LEU A 120 15.10 -5.58 14.23
N PRO A 121 15.08 -6.90 14.43
CA PRO A 121 16.12 -7.59 15.19
C PRO A 121 17.51 -7.33 14.63
N ASN A 122 18.50 -7.22 15.52
CA ASN A 122 19.91 -6.95 15.19
C ASN A 122 20.18 -5.60 14.51
N THR A 123 19.24 -4.66 14.58
CA THR A 123 19.41 -3.30 14.06
C THR A 123 18.86 -2.27 15.05
N THR A 124 19.13 -0.99 14.80
CA THR A 124 18.51 0.13 15.52
C THR A 124 17.22 0.61 14.85
N VAL A 125 16.80 -0.01 13.75
CA VAL A 125 15.65 0.42 12.96
C VAL A 125 14.37 -0.08 13.61
N GLN A 126 13.39 0.81 13.70
CA GLN A 126 12.07 0.52 14.25
C GLN A 126 11.01 1.28 13.48
N PHE A 127 9.80 0.73 13.43
CA PHE A 127 8.67 1.34 12.77
C PHE A 127 7.38 1.10 13.57
N ASP A 128 6.38 1.95 13.33
CA ASP A 128 5.11 1.92 14.05
C ASP A 128 4.02 1.23 13.22
N LEU A 129 3.19 0.45 13.90
CA LEU A 129 1.94 -0.09 13.38
C LEU A 129 0.75 0.53 14.10
N VAL A 130 -0.30 0.84 13.35
CA VAL A 130 -1.58 1.38 13.82
C VAL A 130 -2.63 0.28 13.79
N PHE A 131 -3.40 0.14 14.87
CA PHE A 131 -4.54 -0.77 14.91
C PHE A 131 -5.69 -0.24 14.05
N VAL A 132 -6.11 -1.04 13.09
CA VAL A 132 -7.31 -0.81 12.29
C VAL A 132 -8.43 -1.68 12.87
N PRO A 133 -9.53 -1.07 13.37
CA PRO A 133 -10.64 -1.82 13.95
C PRO A 133 -11.36 -2.67 12.90
N GLU A 134 -12.08 -3.70 13.34
CA GLU A 134 -13.00 -4.38 12.44
C GLU A 134 -14.19 -3.48 12.10
N GLY A 135 -14.78 -3.71 10.93
CA GLY A 135 -15.98 -3.01 10.53
C GLY A 135 -16.46 -3.41 9.15
N GLU A 136 -17.39 -2.64 8.62
CA GLU A 136 -17.96 -2.87 7.29
C GLU A 136 -18.02 -1.56 6.51
N PHE A 137 -17.75 -1.64 5.21
CA PHE A 137 -17.92 -0.50 4.32
C PHE A 137 -18.37 -0.95 2.93
N VAL A 138 -18.82 0.03 2.14
CA VAL A 138 -19.21 -0.19 0.75
C VAL A 138 -18.03 0.18 -0.14
N VAL A 139 -17.51 -0.83 -0.83
CA VAL A 139 -16.42 -0.69 -1.80
C VAL A 139 -16.97 -0.84 -3.21
N ARG A 140 -16.40 -0.06 -4.14
CA ARG A 140 -16.69 -0.21 -5.57
C ARG A 140 -15.74 -1.23 -6.15
N HIS A 141 -16.26 -2.25 -6.84
CA HIS A 141 -15.42 -3.18 -7.56
C HIS A 141 -14.66 -2.42 -8.67
N PRO A 142 -13.31 -2.49 -8.74
CA PRO A 142 -12.52 -1.67 -9.65
C PRO A 142 -12.87 -1.93 -11.13
N THR A 143 -13.03 -3.21 -11.51
CA THR A 143 -13.36 -3.58 -12.90
C THR A 143 -14.85 -3.56 -13.24
N LYS A 144 -15.72 -4.02 -12.32
CA LYS A 144 -17.16 -4.20 -12.59
C LYS A 144 -17.99 -2.96 -12.25
N GLY A 145 -17.45 -2.01 -11.51
CA GLY A 145 -18.15 -0.81 -11.05
C GLY A 145 -19.26 -1.06 -10.02
N THR A 146 -19.56 -2.32 -9.70
CA THR A 146 -20.60 -2.73 -8.76
C THR A 146 -20.22 -2.38 -7.33
N LEU A 147 -21.19 -1.90 -6.56
CA LEU A 147 -21.01 -1.61 -5.14
C LEU A 147 -21.24 -2.89 -4.33
N ARG A 148 -20.32 -3.21 -3.43
CA ARG A 148 -20.42 -4.37 -2.54
C ARG A 148 -20.15 -3.94 -1.09
N ARG A 149 -21.00 -4.39 -0.17
CA ARG A 149 -20.72 -4.31 1.26
C ARG A 149 -19.72 -5.40 1.64
N VAL A 150 -18.61 -5.02 2.25
CA VAL A 150 -17.55 -5.94 2.66
C VAL A 150 -17.27 -5.75 4.14
N LYS A 151 -17.17 -6.87 4.86
CA LYS A 151 -16.71 -6.92 6.24
C LYS A 151 -15.20 -7.09 6.26
N VAL A 152 -14.53 -6.21 7.00
CA VAL A 152 -13.08 -6.18 7.18
C VAL A 152 -12.79 -6.52 8.64
N ARG A 153 -11.94 -7.52 8.87
CA ARG A 153 -11.50 -7.88 10.22
C ARG A 153 -10.48 -6.86 10.72
N SER A 154 -10.29 -6.78 12.03
CA SER A 154 -9.24 -5.93 12.59
C SER A 154 -7.84 -6.44 12.20
N PHE A 155 -6.92 -5.52 11.97
CA PHE A 155 -5.51 -5.82 11.70
C PHE A 155 -4.62 -4.66 12.16
N TRP A 156 -3.31 -4.83 12.05
CA TRP A 156 -2.35 -3.75 12.24
C TRP A 156 -1.76 -3.33 10.91
N LEU A 157 -1.61 -2.04 10.67
CA LEU A 157 -1.09 -1.50 9.42
C LEU A 157 0.07 -0.56 9.69
N GLY A 158 1.08 -0.55 8.80
CA GLY A 158 2.15 0.44 8.81
C GLY A 158 1.60 1.85 8.97
N LYS A 159 2.09 2.57 9.99
CA LYS A 159 1.70 3.95 10.26
C LYS A 159 1.99 4.86 9.07
N THR A 160 3.09 4.59 8.37
CA THR A 160 3.55 5.21 7.14
C THR A 160 3.85 4.13 6.09
N GLU A 161 4.29 4.54 4.91
CA GLU A 161 4.94 3.61 3.97
C GLU A 161 6.23 3.05 4.58
N VAL A 162 6.69 1.90 4.05
CA VAL A 162 8.01 1.35 4.39
C VAL A 162 9.08 2.32 3.93
N THR A 163 9.94 2.72 4.85
CA THR A 163 11.03 3.67 4.57
C THR A 163 12.26 2.99 3.97
N TRP A 164 13.16 3.76 3.38
CA TRP A 164 14.48 3.25 3.00
C TRP A 164 15.29 2.75 4.21
N ASP A 165 15.13 3.37 5.38
CA ASP A 165 15.80 2.92 6.61
C ASP A 165 15.42 1.47 6.96
N GLU A 166 14.15 1.10 6.73
CA GLU A 166 13.66 -0.28 6.91
C GLU A 166 14.04 -1.20 5.74
N TYR A 167 13.86 -0.73 4.51
CA TYR A 167 14.04 -1.54 3.32
C TYR A 167 15.51 -1.90 3.08
N ASP A 168 16.45 -1.02 3.42
CA ASP A 168 17.89 -1.26 3.28
C ASP A 168 18.37 -2.42 4.15
N VAL A 169 17.77 -2.62 5.33
CA VAL A 169 18.07 -3.78 6.17
C VAL A 169 17.79 -5.07 5.40
N PHE A 170 16.64 -5.13 4.74
CA PHE A 170 16.27 -6.25 3.89
C PHE A 170 17.15 -6.33 2.64
N LEU A 171 17.33 -5.23 1.91
CA LEU A 171 18.04 -5.23 0.63
C LEU A 171 19.53 -5.57 0.78
N TYR A 172 20.19 -5.00 1.80
CA TYR A 172 21.64 -5.11 1.99
C TYR A 172 22.06 -6.13 3.05
N ARG A 173 21.11 -6.84 3.66
CA ARG A 173 21.38 -7.86 4.69
C ARG A 173 22.02 -7.28 5.96
N LEU A 174 21.65 -6.06 6.33
CA LEU A 174 22.20 -5.36 7.50
C LEU A 174 21.76 -6.01 8.83
N ASP A 175 20.80 -6.93 8.77
CA ASP A 175 20.33 -7.74 9.89
C ASP A 175 21.24 -8.93 10.24
N LEU A 176 22.25 -9.21 9.39
CA LEU A 176 23.17 -10.33 9.52
C LEU A 176 24.57 -9.83 9.91
N PRO A 177 25.34 -10.62 10.67
CA PRO A 177 26.74 -10.32 10.90
C PRO A 177 27.55 -10.42 9.60
N PRO A 178 28.71 -9.72 9.49
CA PRO A 178 29.50 -9.67 8.25
C PRO A 178 30.00 -11.04 7.75
N ASP A 179 30.10 -12.02 8.64
CA ASP A 179 30.57 -13.38 8.38
C ASP A 179 29.43 -14.42 8.25
N ALA A 180 28.18 -13.96 8.21
CA ALA A 180 27.04 -14.84 7.97
C ALA A 180 27.17 -15.55 6.62
N ASP A 181 26.92 -16.86 6.61
CA ASP A 181 26.86 -17.63 5.38
C ASP A 181 25.70 -17.10 4.51
N GLU A 182 26.04 -16.41 3.42
CA GLU A 182 25.09 -15.81 2.50
C GLU A 182 24.19 -16.86 1.82
N SER A 183 24.61 -18.13 1.78
CA SER A 183 23.85 -19.24 1.21
C SER A 183 22.74 -19.77 2.13
N ALA A 184 22.74 -19.37 3.40
CA ALA A 184 21.85 -19.88 4.44
C ALA A 184 20.57 -19.04 4.67
N ASP A 185 20.39 -17.91 3.98
CA ASP A 185 19.13 -17.15 4.06
C ASP A 185 18.04 -17.83 3.20
N ALA A 186 16.97 -18.30 3.85
CA ALA A 186 15.85 -18.95 3.19
C ALA A 186 14.97 -17.98 2.36
N ILE A 187 15.19 -16.66 2.47
CA ILE A 187 14.46 -15.66 1.70
C ILE A 187 15.33 -15.05 0.61
N ALA A 188 14.86 -15.19 -0.63
CA ALA A 188 15.44 -14.50 -1.76
C ALA A 188 15.27 -12.98 -1.61
N ARG A 189 16.35 -12.23 -1.88
CA ARG A 189 16.40 -10.76 -1.85
C ARG A 189 16.72 -10.23 -3.25
N PRO A 190 16.33 -8.99 -3.60
CA PRO A 190 16.73 -8.38 -4.86
C PRO A 190 18.25 -8.28 -4.98
N SER A 191 18.76 -8.31 -6.21
CA SER A 191 20.14 -7.90 -6.47
C SER A 191 20.31 -6.41 -6.13
N ARG A 192 21.51 -6.03 -5.68
CA ARG A 192 21.81 -4.62 -5.39
C ARG A 192 21.61 -3.77 -6.65
N PRO A 193 20.92 -2.62 -6.55
CA PRO A 193 20.73 -1.73 -7.68
C PRO A 193 22.07 -1.13 -8.13
N TYR A 194 22.22 -0.91 -9.45
CA TYR A 194 23.42 -0.31 -10.04
C TYR A 194 23.50 1.21 -9.84
N GLY A 195 22.37 1.86 -9.53
CA GLY A 195 22.26 3.30 -9.28
C GLY A 195 21.61 3.59 -7.94
N ALA A 196 21.55 4.87 -7.58
CA ALA A 196 20.90 5.33 -6.36
C ALA A 196 19.37 5.10 -6.49
N PRO A 197 18.79 4.16 -5.72
CA PRO A 197 17.38 3.79 -5.90
C PRO A 197 16.42 4.88 -5.38
N ASP A 198 16.93 5.79 -4.56
CA ASP A 198 16.26 6.98 -4.02
C ASP A 198 16.17 8.15 -5.01
N ARG A 199 16.85 8.04 -6.17
CA ARG A 199 16.90 9.06 -7.24
C ARG A 199 17.45 10.42 -6.78
N GLY A 200 18.15 10.46 -5.65
CA GLY A 200 18.61 11.69 -5.02
C GLY A 200 17.49 12.57 -4.46
N TRP A 201 16.28 12.04 -4.24
CA TRP A 201 15.17 12.79 -3.64
C TRP A 201 15.21 12.82 -2.11
N GLY A 202 15.90 11.85 -1.52
CA GLY A 202 16.06 11.66 -0.09
C GLY A 202 15.96 10.18 0.29
N HIS A 203 16.70 9.80 1.33
CA HIS A 203 16.84 8.40 1.73
C HIS A 203 16.30 8.16 3.14
N SER A 204 16.96 8.72 4.17
CA SER A 204 16.53 8.52 5.56
C SER A 204 15.19 9.21 5.86
N GLY A 205 14.24 8.46 6.38
CA GLY A 205 12.86 8.88 6.62
C GLY A 205 12.01 9.05 5.35
N TYR A 206 12.51 8.68 4.17
CA TYR A 206 11.76 8.72 2.91
C TYR A 206 11.18 7.35 2.58
N PRO A 207 10.05 7.28 1.85
CA PRO A 207 9.47 6.01 1.43
C PRO A 207 10.42 5.29 0.47
N ALA A 208 10.55 3.97 0.65
CA ALA A 208 11.21 3.11 -0.31
C ALA A 208 10.39 3.06 -1.62
N ILE A 209 11.06 3.26 -2.76
CA ILE A 209 10.41 3.41 -4.07
C ILE A 209 11.01 2.54 -5.17
N GLY A 210 10.20 2.30 -6.21
CA GLY A 210 10.66 1.68 -7.45
C GLY A 210 11.00 0.20 -7.34
N MET A 211 10.37 -0.55 -6.44
CA MET A 211 10.54 -2.00 -6.26
C MET A 211 9.38 -2.76 -6.91
N THR A 212 9.61 -4.02 -7.28
CA THR A 212 8.54 -4.89 -7.78
C THR A 212 7.60 -5.31 -6.65
N TYR A 213 6.37 -5.65 -7.03
CA TYR A 213 5.43 -6.34 -6.14
C TYR A 213 6.06 -7.60 -5.50
N HIS A 214 6.82 -8.37 -6.28
CA HIS A 214 7.50 -9.56 -5.77
C HIS A 214 8.55 -9.25 -4.69
N ALA A 215 9.31 -8.16 -4.85
CA ALA A 215 10.27 -7.70 -3.87
C ALA A 215 9.58 -7.23 -2.58
N ALA A 216 8.47 -6.51 -2.69
CA ALA A 216 7.64 -6.10 -1.55
C ALA A 216 7.03 -7.32 -0.81
N GLU A 217 6.61 -8.36 -1.53
CA GLU A 217 6.18 -9.63 -0.93
C GLU A 217 7.32 -10.35 -0.21
N GLN A 218 8.51 -10.41 -0.79
CA GLN A 218 9.66 -11.04 -0.13
C GLN A 218 10.10 -10.25 1.11
N TYR A 219 10.01 -8.92 1.10
CA TYR A 219 10.20 -8.10 2.28
C TYR A 219 9.23 -8.51 3.40
N CYS A 220 7.93 -8.64 3.09
CA CYS A 220 6.94 -9.05 4.08
C CYS A 220 7.22 -10.45 4.66
N ARG A 221 7.67 -11.39 3.82
CA ARG A 221 8.06 -12.75 4.24
C ARG A 221 9.29 -12.72 5.15
N TRP A 222 10.32 -11.98 4.75
CA TRP A 222 11.51 -11.77 5.56
C TRP A 222 11.16 -11.16 6.92
N LEU A 223 10.37 -10.10 6.94
CA LEU A 223 9.93 -9.43 8.15
C LEU A 223 9.15 -10.39 9.06
N SER A 224 8.33 -11.27 8.46
CA SER A 224 7.61 -12.29 9.21
C SER A 224 8.54 -13.29 9.90
N LEU A 225 9.56 -13.77 9.20
CA LEU A 225 10.54 -14.69 9.77
C LEU A 225 11.36 -14.03 10.88
N LYS A 226 11.73 -12.76 10.72
CA LYS A 226 12.53 -12.03 11.72
C LYS A 226 11.77 -11.76 12.99
N THR A 227 10.49 -11.42 12.87
CA THR A 227 9.67 -10.99 14.02
C THR A 227 8.84 -12.11 14.62
N GLY A 228 8.70 -13.25 13.93
CA GLY A 228 7.76 -14.31 14.28
C GLY A 228 6.29 -13.92 14.13
N LYS A 229 6.00 -12.74 13.54
CA LYS A 229 4.65 -12.24 13.29
C LYS A 229 4.28 -12.45 11.83
N LYS A 230 2.99 -12.48 11.50
CA LYS A 230 2.54 -12.66 10.12
C LYS A 230 2.35 -11.31 9.42
N PHE A 231 3.34 -10.91 8.63
CA PHE A 231 3.33 -9.73 7.77
C PHE A 231 3.02 -10.09 6.32
N ARG A 232 2.28 -9.21 5.65
CA ARG A 232 1.96 -9.30 4.22
C ARG A 232 1.64 -7.91 3.66
N LEU A 233 1.50 -7.84 2.34
CA LEU A 233 0.87 -6.69 1.69
C LEU A 233 -0.63 -6.64 2.05
N PRO A 234 -1.21 -5.44 2.21
CA PRO A 234 -2.64 -5.30 2.37
C PRO A 234 -3.37 -5.76 1.10
N THR A 235 -4.59 -6.25 1.27
CA THR A 235 -5.51 -6.35 0.12
C THR A 235 -5.98 -4.95 -0.26
N GLU A 236 -6.39 -4.75 -1.51
CA GLU A 236 -6.90 -3.45 -1.96
C GLU A 236 -8.14 -2.98 -1.16
N VAL A 237 -8.90 -3.92 -0.60
CA VAL A 237 -10.08 -3.63 0.22
C VAL A 237 -9.67 -3.21 1.63
N GLU A 238 -8.72 -3.90 2.25
CA GLU A 238 -8.18 -3.51 3.56
C GLU A 238 -7.48 -2.15 3.48
N TRP A 239 -6.75 -1.90 2.40
CA TRP A 239 -6.08 -0.63 2.16
C TRP A 239 -7.08 0.52 2.04
N GLU A 240 -8.14 0.38 1.22
CA GLU A 240 -9.13 1.44 1.06
C GLU A 240 -9.95 1.67 2.33
N TYR A 241 -10.26 0.60 3.07
CA TYR A 241 -10.90 0.70 4.37
C TYR A 241 -10.06 1.54 5.35
N ALA A 242 -8.77 1.22 5.43
CA ALA A 242 -7.79 1.95 6.23
C ALA A 242 -7.61 3.40 5.78
N CYS A 243 -7.57 3.65 4.47
CA CYS A 243 -7.44 4.99 3.90
C CYS A 243 -8.64 5.86 4.27
N ARG A 244 -9.87 5.31 4.16
CA ARG A 244 -11.10 6.05 4.43
C ARG A 244 -11.30 6.37 5.90
N ALA A 245 -10.89 5.47 6.81
CA ALA A 245 -10.98 5.62 8.26
C ALA A 245 -12.35 6.10 8.80
N GLY A 246 -13.43 5.83 8.07
CA GLY A 246 -14.79 6.31 8.39
C GLY A 246 -15.08 7.78 8.03
N GLU A 247 -14.09 8.54 7.53
CA GLU A 247 -14.22 9.97 7.20
C GLU A 247 -14.42 10.23 5.70
N LEU A 248 -13.81 9.39 4.85
CA LEU A 248 -13.84 9.60 3.39
C LEU A 248 -14.78 8.63 2.67
N SER A 249 -15.36 9.11 1.57
CA SER A 249 -15.93 8.23 0.54
C SER A 249 -14.83 7.69 -0.38
N GLY A 250 -15.19 6.88 -1.37
CA GLY A 250 -14.24 6.40 -2.38
C GLY A 250 -14.07 7.35 -3.56
N ASP A 251 -14.87 8.42 -3.59
CA ASP A 251 -14.94 9.35 -4.71
C ASP A 251 -13.80 10.37 -4.63
N VAL A 252 -13.66 11.16 -5.70
CA VAL A 252 -12.66 12.22 -5.78
C VAL A 252 -12.85 13.24 -4.65
N ILE A 253 -11.74 13.58 -3.99
CA ILE A 253 -11.71 14.58 -2.92
C ILE A 253 -11.73 15.97 -3.57
N LYS A 254 -12.86 16.67 -3.44
CA LYS A 254 -13.06 18.00 -4.05
C LYS A 254 -12.47 19.14 -3.22
N ASP A 255 -12.31 18.93 -1.92
CA ASP A 255 -11.70 19.93 -1.04
C ASP A 255 -10.17 19.87 -1.20
N LYS A 256 -9.66 20.73 -2.08
CA LYS A 256 -8.22 20.82 -2.35
C LYS A 256 -7.42 21.25 -1.12
N ALA A 257 -7.96 22.15 -0.29
CA ALA A 257 -7.26 22.61 0.92
C ALA A 257 -7.14 21.47 1.95
N TRP A 258 -8.18 20.65 2.08
CA TRP A 258 -8.11 19.41 2.86
C TRP A 258 -7.07 18.47 2.24
N LEU A 259 -7.09 18.24 0.93
CA LEU A 259 -6.14 17.34 0.28
C LEU A 259 -4.68 17.80 0.45
N ASP A 260 -4.42 19.09 0.29
CA ASP A 260 -3.10 19.72 0.51
C ASP A 260 -2.57 19.48 1.93
N ALA A 261 -3.46 19.41 2.93
CA ALA A 261 -3.06 19.14 4.31
C ALA A 261 -2.75 17.65 4.57
N HIS A 262 -3.26 16.72 3.75
CA HIS A 262 -3.20 15.27 4.00
C HIS A 262 -2.33 14.48 3.01
N ALA A 263 -1.96 15.05 1.86
CA ALA A 263 -1.23 14.32 0.82
C ALA A 263 -0.13 15.15 0.15
N TRP A 264 0.92 14.46 -0.28
CA TRP A 264 1.88 14.94 -1.28
C TRP A 264 1.46 14.49 -2.67
N PHE A 265 1.11 15.41 -3.55
CA PHE A 265 0.63 15.13 -4.91
C PHE A 265 1.17 16.17 -5.90
N ALA A 266 0.82 16.08 -7.18
CA ALA A 266 1.47 16.86 -8.25
C ALA A 266 1.59 18.37 -7.97
N ASP A 267 0.56 18.96 -7.35
CA ASP A 267 0.50 20.40 -7.12
C ASP A 267 1.39 20.89 -5.98
N ASN A 268 1.81 20.01 -5.07
CA ASN A 268 2.52 20.40 -3.83
C ASN A 268 3.78 19.57 -3.52
N SER A 269 4.14 18.60 -4.37
CA SER A 269 5.24 17.67 -4.13
C SER A 269 6.58 18.11 -4.72
N ASP A 270 6.60 19.15 -5.55
CA ASP A 270 7.75 19.53 -6.40
C ASP A 270 8.24 18.38 -7.31
N GLY A 271 7.34 17.45 -7.67
CA GLY A 271 7.65 16.33 -8.57
C GLY A 271 8.53 15.24 -7.95
N LYS A 272 8.55 15.11 -6.61
CA LYS A 272 9.36 14.12 -5.88
C LYS A 272 8.67 13.63 -4.61
N THR A 273 9.21 12.56 -4.03
CA THR A 273 8.79 12.07 -2.70
C THR A 273 9.27 13.01 -1.59
N HIS A 274 8.62 12.88 -0.44
CA HIS A 274 8.91 13.63 0.78
C HIS A 274 9.11 12.67 1.96
N PRO A 275 9.71 13.14 3.08
CA PRO A 275 9.79 12.32 4.28
C PRO A 275 8.39 11.88 4.73
N VAL A 276 8.29 10.64 5.19
CA VAL A 276 7.02 10.06 5.64
C VAL A 276 6.50 10.77 6.89
N GLY A 277 5.18 10.78 7.07
CA GLY A 277 4.52 11.31 8.26
C GLY A 277 4.55 12.84 8.37
N LYS A 278 4.76 13.56 7.28
CA LYS A 278 4.85 15.05 7.28
C LYS A 278 3.54 15.75 6.96
N LYS A 279 2.56 15.04 6.40
CA LYS A 279 1.18 15.52 6.24
C LYS A 279 0.32 15.10 7.43
N ARG A 280 -0.91 15.59 7.50
CA ARG A 280 -1.85 15.19 8.55
C ARG A 280 -2.28 13.74 8.36
N PRO A 281 -2.36 12.94 9.44
CA PRO A 281 -2.90 11.58 9.34
C PRO A 281 -4.43 11.61 9.20
N ASN A 282 -5.00 10.47 8.83
CA ASN A 282 -6.46 10.27 8.91
C ASN A 282 -6.94 10.00 10.35
N ALA A 283 -8.26 9.83 10.55
CA ALA A 283 -8.87 9.53 11.86
C ALA A 283 -8.20 8.41 12.68
N TRP A 284 -7.56 7.44 12.04
CA TRP A 284 -6.91 6.32 12.74
C TRP A 284 -5.44 6.55 13.03
N GLY A 285 -4.86 7.67 12.58
CA GLY A 285 -3.43 7.97 12.78
C GLY A 285 -2.52 7.38 11.70
N LEU A 286 -3.07 6.97 10.55
CA LEU A 286 -2.30 6.55 9.37
C LEU A 286 -1.92 7.76 8.54
N TYR A 287 -0.66 7.82 8.13
CA TYR A 287 -0.09 8.89 7.34
C TYR A 287 0.05 8.49 5.87
N ASP A 288 0.06 9.51 5.02
CA ASP A 288 0.39 9.43 3.59
C ASP A 288 -0.45 8.42 2.78
N MET A 289 -1.66 8.09 3.25
CA MET A 289 -2.57 7.14 2.59
C MET A 289 -3.03 7.59 1.19
N LEU A 290 -2.85 8.85 0.82
CA LEU A 290 -3.39 9.43 -0.42
C LEU A 290 -2.31 9.97 -1.35
N GLY A 291 -1.04 10.01 -0.94
CA GLY A 291 -0.01 10.66 -1.75
C GLY A 291 1.36 10.20 -1.31
N ASN A 292 2.38 11.01 -1.64
CA ASN A 292 3.79 10.64 -1.54
C ASN A 292 4.09 9.50 -2.52
N VAL A 293 3.75 8.26 -2.19
CA VAL A 293 3.86 7.13 -3.12
C VAL A 293 2.56 6.36 -3.17
N ALA A 294 2.21 5.85 -4.35
CA ALA A 294 1.13 4.90 -4.48
C ALA A 294 1.62 3.52 -4.00
N GLU A 295 0.73 2.67 -3.51
CA GLU A 295 1.16 1.52 -2.69
C GLU A 295 0.75 0.16 -3.26
N TRP A 296 1.70 -0.77 -3.29
CA TRP A 296 1.44 -2.15 -3.64
C TRP A 296 0.42 -2.82 -2.72
N CYS A 297 -0.61 -3.40 -3.33
CA CYS A 297 -1.65 -4.19 -2.69
C CYS A 297 -1.94 -5.46 -3.49
N GLN A 298 -2.62 -6.42 -2.84
CA GLN A 298 -3.20 -7.57 -3.52
C GLN A 298 -4.64 -7.27 -3.94
N SER A 299 -4.96 -7.41 -5.22
CA SER A 299 -6.31 -7.24 -5.73
C SER A 299 -7.25 -8.36 -5.29
N VAL A 300 -8.55 -8.18 -5.48
CA VAL A 300 -9.56 -9.23 -5.24
C VAL A 300 -9.32 -10.51 -6.05
N ASP A 301 -8.64 -10.42 -7.20
CA ASP A 301 -8.28 -11.56 -8.05
C ASP A 301 -6.91 -12.16 -7.70
N GLY A 302 -6.28 -11.69 -6.61
CA GLY A 302 -4.94 -12.12 -6.19
C GLY A 302 -3.80 -11.56 -7.05
N LYS A 303 -4.08 -10.56 -7.89
CA LYS A 303 -3.09 -9.93 -8.78
C LYS A 303 -2.48 -8.69 -8.12
N PRO A 304 -1.25 -8.30 -8.51
CA PRO A 304 -0.68 -7.02 -8.10
C PRO A 304 -1.56 -5.85 -8.55
N VAL A 305 -1.80 -4.91 -7.64
CA VAL A 305 -2.45 -3.63 -7.93
C VAL A 305 -1.79 -2.56 -7.07
N VAL A 306 -1.73 -1.34 -7.59
CA VAL A 306 -1.27 -0.16 -6.84
C VAL A 306 -2.50 0.63 -6.41
N CYS A 307 -2.57 1.00 -5.13
CA CYS A 307 -3.69 1.75 -4.55
C CYS A 307 -3.27 3.17 -4.17
N GLY A 308 -4.24 4.09 -4.23
CA GLY A 308 -4.05 5.48 -3.86
C GLY A 308 -3.50 6.33 -5.00
N GLY A 309 -2.92 7.47 -4.63
CA GLY A 309 -2.21 8.36 -5.53
C GLY A 309 -0.76 8.55 -5.07
N SER A 310 0.02 9.23 -5.89
CA SER A 310 1.44 9.49 -5.64
C SER A 310 1.79 10.96 -5.83
N PHE A 311 3.04 11.31 -5.51
CA PHE A 311 3.59 12.65 -5.69
C PHE A 311 3.41 13.22 -7.11
N LYS A 312 3.26 12.38 -8.14
CA LYS A 312 3.12 12.79 -9.55
C LYS A 312 1.67 12.91 -10.01
N ASP A 313 0.71 12.46 -9.20
CA ASP A 313 -0.68 12.38 -9.64
C ASP A 313 -1.41 13.70 -9.40
N PRO A 314 -2.26 14.15 -10.35
CA PRO A 314 -3.09 15.32 -10.14
C PRO A 314 -4.17 15.02 -9.09
N ALA A 315 -4.73 16.08 -8.48
CA ALA A 315 -5.67 15.98 -7.37
C ALA A 315 -6.86 15.04 -7.65
N GLU A 316 -7.35 14.98 -8.90
CA GLU A 316 -8.50 14.16 -9.28
C GLU A 316 -8.21 12.65 -9.22
N LYS A 317 -6.94 12.26 -9.32
CA LYS A 317 -6.50 10.86 -9.22
C LYS A 317 -6.10 10.47 -7.79
N VAL A 318 -6.11 11.43 -6.87
CA VAL A 318 -5.78 11.20 -5.47
C VAL A 318 -7.06 10.96 -4.68
N HIS A 319 -7.47 9.69 -4.58
CA HIS A 319 -8.65 9.30 -3.81
C HIS A 319 -8.58 7.84 -3.32
N PRO A 320 -9.37 7.43 -2.30
CA PRO A 320 -9.24 6.10 -1.69
C PRO A 320 -9.53 4.92 -2.64
N ALA A 321 -10.35 5.13 -3.67
CA ALA A 321 -10.67 4.10 -4.66
C ALA A 321 -9.74 4.10 -5.89
N ALA A 322 -8.68 4.92 -5.91
CA ALA A 322 -7.74 4.99 -7.02
C ALA A 322 -6.96 3.67 -7.13
N ARG A 323 -6.89 3.11 -8.34
CA ARG A 323 -6.20 1.86 -8.66
C ARG A 323 -5.43 1.99 -9.96
N GLU A 324 -4.20 1.49 -9.96
CA GLU A 324 -3.39 1.34 -11.16
C GLU A 324 -2.83 -0.10 -11.22
N PHE A 325 -3.00 -0.77 -12.37
CA PHE A 325 -2.48 -2.12 -12.58
C PHE A 325 -1.14 -2.04 -13.29
N PRO A 326 -0.15 -2.87 -12.92
CA PRO A 326 1.14 -2.88 -13.60
C PRO A 326 0.98 -3.19 -15.08
N SER A 327 1.62 -2.38 -15.93
CA SER A 327 1.70 -2.61 -17.37
C SER A 327 3.09 -3.12 -17.76
N PRO A 328 3.25 -3.74 -18.93
CA PRO A 328 4.57 -4.13 -19.44
C PRO A 328 5.57 -2.98 -19.52
N ASP A 329 5.09 -1.74 -19.70
CA ASP A 329 5.93 -0.54 -19.80
C ASP A 329 6.68 -0.23 -18.50
N TRP A 330 6.18 -0.72 -17.36
CA TRP A 330 6.86 -0.56 -16.08
C TRP A 330 8.16 -1.37 -16.00
N ASN A 331 8.41 -2.28 -16.95
CA ASN A 331 9.68 -3.01 -17.05
C ASN A 331 10.31 -2.81 -18.44
N ALA A 332 10.02 -1.68 -19.10
CA ALA A 332 10.52 -1.41 -20.45
C ALA A 332 12.06 -1.34 -20.46
N THR A 333 12.67 -0.76 -19.42
CA THR A 333 14.12 -0.59 -19.31
C THR A 333 14.88 -1.86 -18.94
N ASP A 334 14.21 -2.93 -18.53
CA ASP A 334 14.85 -4.21 -18.21
C ASP A 334 15.49 -4.82 -19.47
N PRO A 335 16.83 -4.99 -19.54
CA PRO A 335 17.48 -5.54 -20.72
C PRO A 335 17.25 -7.06 -20.88
N GLN A 336 16.64 -7.74 -19.90
CA GLN A 336 16.50 -9.20 -19.89
C GLN A 336 15.29 -9.73 -20.69
N PHE A 337 15.46 -10.93 -21.25
CA PHE A 337 14.40 -11.71 -21.90
C PHE A 337 14.45 -13.16 -21.40
N PRO A 338 13.44 -13.66 -20.64
CA PRO A 338 12.27 -12.94 -20.16
C PRO A 338 12.62 -11.84 -19.13
N LYS A 339 11.70 -10.89 -18.94
CA LYS A 339 11.83 -9.80 -17.96
C LYS A 339 11.95 -10.36 -16.55
N SER A 340 12.83 -9.78 -15.74
CA SER A 340 13.09 -10.21 -14.37
C SER A 340 11.98 -9.78 -13.42
N ARG A 341 11.59 -10.70 -12.53
CA ARG A 341 10.67 -10.40 -11.41
C ARG A 341 11.30 -9.51 -10.32
N TRP A 342 12.60 -9.23 -10.43
CA TRP A 342 13.39 -8.44 -9.48
C TRP A 342 13.87 -7.10 -10.06
N TRP A 343 13.66 -6.86 -11.35
CA TRP A 343 14.08 -5.61 -11.97
C TRP A 343 13.35 -4.43 -11.31
N HIS A 344 14.08 -3.39 -10.94
CA HIS A 344 13.47 -2.16 -10.43
C HIS A 344 12.55 -1.58 -11.51
N PRO A 345 11.21 -1.58 -11.32
CA PRO A 345 10.33 -1.08 -12.35
C PRO A 345 10.57 0.41 -12.63
N ASP A 346 10.25 0.82 -13.84
CA ASP A 346 10.08 2.21 -14.31
C ASP A 346 8.87 2.89 -13.64
N ALA A 347 8.61 2.55 -12.38
CA ALA A 347 7.49 2.99 -11.54
C ALA A 347 8.01 3.56 -10.20
N PRO A 348 8.75 4.68 -10.22
CA PRO A 348 9.34 5.29 -9.02
C PRO A 348 8.34 5.94 -8.08
N PHE A 349 7.09 6.03 -8.50
CA PHE A 349 5.98 6.54 -7.73
C PHE A 349 5.34 5.46 -6.88
N VAL A 350 5.84 4.22 -6.96
CA VAL A 350 5.28 3.06 -6.26
C VAL A 350 6.18 2.66 -5.10
N GLY A 351 5.58 2.62 -3.92
CA GLY A 351 6.10 2.04 -2.69
C GLY A 351 5.15 0.98 -2.14
N PHE A 352 5.19 0.77 -0.84
CA PHE A 352 4.25 -0.13 -0.15
C PHE A 352 4.24 0.13 1.35
N ARG A 353 3.20 -0.37 2.01
CA ARG A 353 3.15 -0.50 3.46
C ARG A 353 2.85 -1.93 3.87
N VAL A 354 3.21 -2.29 5.10
CA VAL A 354 3.01 -3.64 5.62
C VAL A 354 1.74 -3.75 6.45
N LEU A 355 1.05 -4.88 6.34
CA LEU A 355 -0.06 -5.28 7.18
C LEU A 355 0.37 -6.48 8.05
N CYS A 356 0.06 -6.44 9.34
CA CYS A 356 0.23 -7.55 10.27
C CYS A 356 -1.13 -8.12 10.70
N GLU A 357 -1.34 -9.42 10.46
CA GLU A 357 -2.60 -10.11 10.79
C GLU A 357 -2.73 -10.50 12.26
N SER A 358 -1.59 -10.66 12.94
CA SER A 358 -1.56 -11.19 14.29
C SER A 358 -2.05 -10.13 15.27
N PRO A 359 -2.88 -10.47 16.27
CA PRO A 359 -2.99 -9.62 17.44
C PRO A 359 -1.59 -9.53 18.04
N ILE A 360 -0.97 -8.36 17.91
CA ILE A 360 0.27 -8.07 18.61
C ILE A 360 -0.12 -8.07 20.07
N ALA A 361 0.03 -9.24 20.72
CA ALA A 361 0.00 -9.30 22.17
C ALA A 361 0.97 -8.21 22.62
N ALA A 362 0.49 -7.29 23.45
CA ALA A 362 1.35 -6.37 24.18
C ALA A 362 2.21 -7.24 25.09
N SER A 363 3.27 -7.84 24.54
CA SER A 363 4.21 -8.64 25.29
C SER A 363 5.04 -7.67 26.10
N SER A 364 4.55 -7.42 27.32
CA SER A 364 5.33 -7.30 28.54
C SER A 364 6.71 -6.71 28.33
N LEU A 365 6.84 -5.41 28.58
CA LEU A 365 8.07 -4.92 29.21
C LEU A 365 8.45 -5.93 30.30
N PRO A 366 9.70 -6.41 30.38
CA PRO A 366 10.10 -7.20 31.52
C PRO A 366 9.85 -6.33 32.74
N SER A 367 8.81 -6.66 33.51
CA SER A 367 8.68 -6.15 34.87
C SER A 367 10.00 -6.52 35.54
N PRO A 368 10.74 -5.56 36.12
CA PRO A 368 11.97 -5.89 36.83
C PRO A 368 11.59 -6.96 37.85
N SER A 369 12.11 -8.16 37.63
CA SER A 369 11.74 -9.32 38.41
C SER A 369 12.09 -9.02 39.86
N ILE A 370 11.11 -9.28 40.73
CA ILE A 370 11.16 -9.21 42.20
C ILE A 370 12.35 -10.00 42.81
N TRP A 371 13.10 -10.73 41.98
CA TRP A 371 14.33 -11.44 42.35
C TRP A 371 15.57 -10.54 42.50
N MET A 372 15.51 -9.24 42.17
CA MET A 372 16.63 -8.29 42.41
C MET A 372 16.45 -7.44 43.68
N LEU A 373 15.59 -7.85 44.62
CA LEU A 373 15.36 -7.18 45.91
C LEU A 373 15.72 -8.02 47.15
N MET A 374 16.44 -9.15 46.96
CA MET A 374 16.89 -10.02 48.06
C MET A 374 18.43 -10.09 48.22
N ALA A 375 19.19 -9.16 47.62
CA ALA A 375 20.66 -9.17 47.70
C ALA A 375 21.27 -8.03 48.56
N LEU A 376 20.48 -7.35 49.39
CA LEU A 376 21.00 -6.34 50.33
C LEU A 376 20.31 -6.46 51.69
N VAL A 377 20.59 -7.54 52.42
CA VAL A 377 20.48 -7.54 53.88
C VAL A 377 21.90 -7.62 54.43
N PRO A 378 22.40 -6.58 55.12
CA PRO A 378 23.71 -6.64 55.75
C PRO A 378 23.68 -7.62 56.92
N SER A 379 24.60 -8.58 56.91
CA SER A 379 24.93 -9.39 58.09
C SER A 379 25.55 -8.50 59.16
N SER A 380 24.77 -8.13 60.18
CA SER A 380 25.32 -7.69 61.47
C SER A 380 24.45 -8.21 62.62
N LEU A 381 25.08 -9.07 63.43
CA LEU A 381 24.65 -9.62 64.73
C LEU A 381 24.58 -8.51 65.80
N PRO A 382 23.97 -8.76 67.00
CA PRO A 382 24.78 -9.27 68.11
C PRO A 382 24.06 -10.20 69.12
N ARG A 383 24.86 -10.97 69.88
CA ARG A 383 24.69 -11.10 71.33
C ARG A 383 25.78 -10.29 71.99
#